data_AF-A0A497FE28-F1
#
_entry.id   AF-A0A497FE28-F1
#
_cell.length_a   1.000
_cell.length_b   1.000
_cell.length_c   1.000
_cell.angle_alpha   90.00
_cell.angle_beta   90.00
_cell.angle_gamma   90.00
#
_symmetry.space_group_name_H-M   'P 1'
#
loop_
_entity.id
_entity.type
_entity.pdbx_description
1 polymer ?
#
loop_
_entity_poly.entity_id
_entity_poly.type
_entity_poly.pdbx_seq_one_letter_code
_entity_poly.pdbx_strand_id
1 'polypeptide(L)' 'MMSEVSESKRSRKRDYVNISIPRPLYERLAKALEGTGFRSPTEYIIFLIRKYLPLLESKDVKKRLIALGYLPEEEMT' A
#
# COMPACT_ATOMS: atom_id res chain seq x y z
N MET A 1 -8.19 36.67 19.27
CA MET A 1 -8.73 35.55 18.46
C MET A 1 -8.09 35.48 17.07
N MET A 2 -6.76 35.63 16.94
CA MET A 2 -6.10 35.60 15.63
C MET A 2 -4.64 35.15 15.74
N SER A 3 -4.39 34.11 16.53
CA SER A 3 -3.03 33.59 16.77
C SER A 3 -2.91 32.07 16.68
N GLU A 4 -3.98 31.33 16.36
CA GLU A 4 -3.96 29.86 16.32
C GLU A 4 -3.80 29.26 14.90
N VAL A 5 -3.67 30.09 13.86
CA VAL A 5 -3.67 29.59 12.45
C VAL A 5 -2.26 29.29 11.91
N SER A 6 -1.19 29.59 12.64
CA SER A 6 0.18 29.52 12.08
C SER A 6 0.94 28.20 12.30
N GLU A 7 0.41 27.22 13.05
CA GLU A 7 1.16 25.99 13.37
C GLU A 7 0.90 24.77 12.47
N SER A 8 -0.13 24.80 11.60
CA SER A 8 -0.54 23.60 10.84
C SER A 8 0.31 23.28 9.59
N LYS A 9 1.31 24.11 9.25
CA LYS A 9 2.10 23.98 8.01
C LYS A 9 3.58 23.62 8.21
N ARG A 10 4.00 23.17 9.40
CA ARG A 10 5.30 22.50 9.56
C ARG A 10 5.10 20.99 9.42
N SER A 11 5.25 20.52 8.18
CA SER A 11 5.82 19.21 7.85
C SER A 11 5.51 18.10 8.88
N ARG A 12 4.32 17.50 8.81
CA ARG A 12 4.22 16.06 9.11
C ARG A 12 5.14 15.40 8.10
N LYS A 13 6.41 15.24 8.47
CA LYS A 13 7.34 14.32 7.83
C LYS A 13 6.70 12.96 8.08
N ARG A 14 5.73 12.62 7.20
CA ARG A 14 4.87 11.44 7.29
C ARG A 14 5.76 10.28 7.69
N ASP A 15 5.37 9.56 8.74
CA ASP A 15 6.15 8.45 9.30
C ASP A 15 6.30 7.35 8.25
N TYR A 16 7.29 7.51 7.39
CA TYR A 16 7.61 6.60 6.31
C TYR A 16 8.72 5.67 6.78
N VAL A 17 8.57 4.40 6.45
CA VAL A 17 9.58 3.36 6.65
C VAL A 17 10.25 3.05 5.32
N ASN A 18 11.52 2.64 5.39
CA ASN A 18 12.24 2.13 4.22
C ASN A 18 12.07 0.61 4.15
N ILE A 19 11.74 0.09 2.96
CA ILE A 19 11.63 -1.34 2.69
C ILE A 19 12.71 -1.71 1.70
N SER A 20 13.60 -2.63 2.07
CA SER A 20 14.61 -3.18 1.16
C SER A 20 13.94 -4.13 0.17
N ILE A 21 14.02 -3.79 -1.12
CA ILE A 21 13.49 -4.61 -2.22
C ILE A 21 14.65 -4.93 -3.16
N PRO A 22 14.84 -6.20 -3.59
CA PRO A 22 15.83 -6.53 -4.60
C PRO A 22 15.65 -5.66 -5.85
N ARG A 23 16.72 -4.97 -6.27
CA ARG A 23 16.70 -4.06 -7.42
C ARG A 23 16.04 -4.67 -8.67
N PRO A 24 16.33 -5.93 -9.08
CA PRO A 24 15.70 -6.51 -10.25
C PRO A 24 14.17 -6.63 -10.13
N LEU A 25 13.65 -6.85 -8.92
CA LEU A 25 12.21 -6.94 -8.68
C LEU A 25 11.57 -5.56 -8.81
N TYR A 26 12.18 -4.55 -8.19
CA TYR A 26 11.70 -3.17 -8.25
C TYR A 26 11.65 -2.64 -9.70
N GLU A 27 12.69 -2.90 -10.49
CA GLU A 27 12.77 -2.48 -11.90
C GLU A 27 11.73 -3.19 -12.77
N ARG A 28 11.54 -4.50 -12.58
CA ARG A 28 10.47 -5.25 -13.25
C ARG A 28 9.09 -4.70 -12.90
N LEU A 29 8.86 -4.35 -11.64
CA LEU A 29 7.62 -3.73 -11.20
C LEU A 29 7.43 -2.35 -11.85
N ALA A 30 8.46 -1.51 -11.86
CA ALA A 30 8.41 -0.19 -12.50
C ALA A 30 8.02 -0.30 -13.98
N LYS A 31 8.65 -1.22 -14.72
CA LYS A 31 8.34 -1.46 -16.13
C LYS A 31 6.91 -1.96 -16.33
N ALA A 32 6.43 -2.85 -15.47
CA ALA A 32 5.06 -3.37 -15.55
C ALA A 32 3.98 -2.30 -15.26
N LEU A 33 4.34 -1.22 -14.56
CA LEU A 33 3.43 -0.11 -14.23
C LEU A 33 3.42 1.00 -15.31
N GLU A 34 4.24 0.90 -16.34
CA GLU A 34 4.23 1.86 -17.44
C GLU A 34 2.86 1.86 -18.14
N GLY A 35 2.22 3.04 -18.21
CA GLY A 35 0.90 3.20 -18.84
C GLY A 35 -0.31 2.78 -17.98
N THR A 36 -0.11 2.30 -16.74
CA THR A 36 -1.23 1.86 -15.88
C THR A 36 -1.88 3.00 -15.07
N GLY A 37 -1.31 4.20 -15.12
CA GLY A 37 -1.78 5.37 -14.36
C GLY A 37 -1.23 5.50 -12.93
N PHE A 38 -0.46 4.51 -12.44
CA PHE A 38 0.31 4.66 -11.21
C PHE A 38 1.52 5.55 -11.46
N ARG A 39 1.79 6.50 -10.56
CA ARG A 39 2.88 7.47 -10.68
C ARG A 39 4.22 6.90 -10.25
N SER A 40 4.21 5.81 -9.49
CA SER A 40 5.43 5.12 -9.03
C SER A 40 5.14 3.69 -8.53
N PRO A 41 6.16 2.82 -8.48
CA PRO A 41 6.08 1.54 -7.77
C PRO A 41 5.65 1.69 -6.31
N THR A 42 6.13 2.74 -5.63
CA THR A 42 5.76 3.02 -4.24
C THR A 42 4.26 3.27 -4.07
N GLU A 43 3.64 4.03 -4.97
CA GLU A 43 2.20 4.26 -4.96
C GLU A 43 1.42 2.97 -5.13
N TYR A 44 1.86 2.11 -6.05
CA TYR A 44 1.26 0.79 -6.26
C TYR A 44 1.40 -0.12 -5.02
N ILE A 45 2.57 -0.17 -4.39
CA ILE A 45 2.78 -0.94 -3.16
C ILE A 45 1.86 -0.43 -2.04
N ILE A 46 1.72 0.89 -1.89
CA ILE A 46 0.80 1.49 -0.92
C ILE A 46 -0.65 1.09 -1.22
N PHE A 47 -1.05 1.09 -2.50
CA PHE A 47 -2.37 0.63 -2.94
C PHE A 47 -2.60 -0.84 -2.55
N LEU A 48 -1.64 -1.73 -2.82
CA LEU A 48 -1.74 -3.15 -2.44
C LEU A 48 -1.88 -3.33 -0.93
N ILE A 49 -1.06 -2.65 -0.14
CA ILE A 49 -1.16 -2.71 1.32
C ILE A 49 -2.55 -2.27 1.77
N ARG A 50 -3.08 -1.16 1.26
CA ARG A 50 -4.43 -0.71 1.59
C ARG A 50 -5.53 -1.69 1.18
N LYS A 51 -5.36 -2.39 0.05
CA LYS A 51 -6.32 -3.40 -0.42
C LYS A 51 -6.34 -4.62 0.51
N TYR A 52 -5.17 -5.15 0.88
CA TYR A 52 -5.08 -6.45 1.57
C TYR A 52 -4.99 -6.36 3.10
N LEU A 53 -4.58 -5.23 3.67
CA LEU A 53 -4.44 -5.08 5.12
C LEU A 53 -5.74 -5.40 5.89
N PRO A 54 -6.94 -4.91 5.48
CA PRO A 54 -8.18 -5.23 6.19
C PRO A 54 -8.51 -6.73 6.17
N LEU A 55 -8.12 -7.43 5.12
CA LEU A 55 -8.33 -8.87 5.00
C LEU A 55 -7.36 -9.65 5.90
N LEU A 56 -6.11 -9.19 6.02
CA LEU A 56 -5.12 -9.76 6.94
C LEU A 56 -5.52 -9.55 8.42
N GLU A 57 -6.14 -8.42 8.75
CA GLU A 57 -6.63 -8.09 10.10
C GLU A 57 -7.96 -8.77 10.44
N SER A 58 -8.59 -9.45 9.48
CA SER A 58 -9.87 -10.12 9.70
C SER A 58 -9.76 -11.29 10.66
N LYS A 59 -10.76 -11.47 11.52
CA LYS A 59 -10.89 -12.69 12.36
C LYS A 59 -11.32 -13.91 11.54
N ASP A 60 -11.82 -13.70 10.32
CA ASP A 60 -12.22 -14.77 9.42
C ASP A 60 -10.99 -15.40 8.75
N VAL A 61 -10.80 -16.69 8.98
CA VAL A 61 -9.67 -17.47 8.42
C VAL A 61 -9.69 -17.47 6.90
N LYS A 62 -10.88 -17.55 6.26
CA LYS A 62 -10.97 -17.56 4.80
C LYS A 62 -10.44 -16.25 4.22
N LYS A 63 -10.86 -15.11 4.77
CA LYS A 63 -10.41 -13.78 4.32
C LYS A 63 -8.89 -13.61 4.47
N ARG A 64 -8.31 -14.12 5.56
CA ARG A 64 -6.85 -14.13 5.75
C ARG A 64 -6.15 -14.99 4.71
N LEU A 65 -6.67 -16.18 4.42
CA LEU A 65 -6.09 -17.09 3.42
C LEU A 65 -6.12 -16.47 2.01
N ILE A 66 -7.19 -15.76 1.66
CA ILE A 66 -7.27 -14.99 0.40
C ILE A 66 -6.18 -13.90 0.37
N ALA A 67 -6.04 -13.11 1.43
CA ALA A 67 -5.04 -12.05 1.49
C ALA A 67 -3.59 -12.55 1.41
N LEU A 68 -3.34 -13.78 1.87
CA LEU A 68 -2.05 -14.44 1.79
C LEU A 68 -1.80 -15.16 0.45
N GLY A 69 -2.80 -15.20 -0.43
CA GLY A 69 -2.71 -15.86 -1.74
C GLY A 69 -2.85 -17.38 -1.69
N TYR A 70 -3.32 -17.96 -0.57
CA TYR A 70 -3.61 -19.39 -0.48
C TYR A 70 -4.97 -19.77 -1.08
N LEU A 71 -5.88 -18.80 -1.19
CA LEU A 71 -7.19 -18.98 -1.81
C LEU A 71 -7.41 -17.93 -2.91
N PRO A 72 -8.06 -18.31 -4.03
CA PRO A 72 -8.43 -17.39 -5.11
C PRO A 72 -9.37 -16.26 -4.62
N GLU A 73 -9.32 -15.09 -5.29
CA GLU A 73 -10.21 -13.95 -4.96
C GLU A 73 -11.66 -14.23 -5.36
N GLU A 74 -11.92 -15.14 -6.30
CA GLU A 74 -13.28 -15.52 -6.72
C GLU A 74 -14.12 -16.15 -5.58
N GLU A 75 -13.46 -16.67 -4.55
CA GLU A 75 -14.08 -17.24 -3.34
C GLU A 75 -14.50 -16.16 -2.30
N MET A 76 -14.40 -14.87 -2.63
CA MET A 76 -14.90 -13.76 -1.78
C MET A 76 -16.42 -13.56 -1.84
N THR A 77 -17.11 -14.27 -2.75
CA THR A 77 -18.57 -14.17 -2.99
C THR A 77 -19.35 -15.08 -2.04
#